data_AF-A0A924AIM4-F1
#
_entry.id   AF-A0A924AIM4-F1
#
_cell.length_a   1.000
_cell.length_b   1.000
_cell.length_c   1.000
_cell.angle_alpha   90.00
_cell.angle_beta   90.00
_cell.angle_gamma   90.00
#
_symmetry.space_group_name_H-M   'P 1'
#
loop_
_entity.id
_entity.type
_entity.pdbx_description
1 polymer ?
#
loop_
_entity_poly.entity_id
_entity_poly.type
_entity_poly.pdbx_seq_one_letter_code
_entity_poly.pdbx_strand_id
1 'polypeptide(L)'
;QDYLNEGDVKFYRFGLGEDWQNYRKLKKAYDEDASYIHPWYEFHDLRTGNNKLLLLPNIRGEKEQFYINLCRENEKKNEPLAKQTATVIDSRPILSTFDKKTLSYFVKTFEDRAVQNNYKYCTQCIESETLIHYEQIIKQLLNAKEVVPIKSNYDFKEALDLAYHEYRCKKIMEHLPLAHEQYLFNIKMGFSFETKDNFYKDGRPYYMKTILEGRILNGEEGNLNF
;
A
#
# COMPACT_ATOMS: atom_id res chain seq x y z
N GLN A 1 17.58 -20.44 -6.67
CA GLN A 1 16.29 -20.28 -5.98
C GLN A 1 16.41 -19.24 -4.87
N ASP A 2 17.57 -19.15 -4.22
CA ASP A 2 17.83 -18.23 -3.11
C ASP A 2 17.64 -16.75 -3.46
N TYR A 3 17.94 -16.27 -4.68
CA TYR A 3 17.84 -14.84 -5.00
C TYR A 3 16.44 -14.21 -4.77
N LEU A 4 15.37 -14.91 -5.14
CA LEU A 4 13.99 -14.44 -4.90
C LEU A 4 13.54 -14.70 -3.45
N ASN A 5 14.25 -15.56 -2.71
CA ASN A 5 13.97 -15.89 -1.31
C ASN A 5 14.84 -15.08 -0.31
N GLU A 6 15.97 -14.52 -0.78
CA GLU A 6 16.94 -13.68 -0.04
C GLU A 6 16.61 -12.19 -0.16
N GLY A 7 15.75 -11.83 -1.10
CA GLY A 7 15.18 -10.50 -1.15
C GLY A 7 14.35 -10.29 0.11
N ASP A 8 14.85 -9.45 1.01
CA ASP A 8 14.03 -8.66 1.94
C ASP A 8 13.07 -7.83 1.07
N VAL A 9 12.05 -8.48 0.52
CA VAL A 9 10.87 -7.81 -0.01
C VAL A 9 10.18 -7.32 1.24
N LYS A 10 10.69 -6.21 1.78
CA LYS A 10 9.92 -5.36 2.67
C LYS A 10 8.76 -4.91 1.80
N PHE A 11 7.68 -5.68 1.84
CA PHE A 11 6.37 -5.13 1.64
C PHE A 11 6.28 -4.03 2.68
N TYR A 12 6.62 -2.80 2.28
CA TYR A 12 6.19 -1.64 3.01
C TYR A 12 4.71 -1.89 3.22
N ARG A 13 4.30 -2.01 4.49
CA ARG A 13 2.89 -1.95 4.85
C ARG A 13 2.46 -0.58 4.35
N PHE A 14 1.96 -0.51 3.12
CA PHE A 14 1.20 0.61 2.60
C PHE A 14 -0.12 0.59 3.36
N GLY A 15 -0.06 0.96 4.64
CA GLY A 15 -1.20 1.15 5.54
C GLY A 15 -1.94 2.45 5.25
N LEU A 16 -1.58 3.14 4.18
CA LEU A 16 -2.33 4.24 3.60
C LEU A 16 -2.87 3.71 2.28
N GLY A 17 -4.19 3.54 2.22
CA GLY A 17 -4.93 2.97 1.10
C GLY A 17 -4.34 3.41 -0.23
N GLU A 18 -3.85 2.42 -0.97
CA GLU A 18 -3.07 2.54 -2.19
C GLU A 18 -3.71 3.49 -3.20
N ASP A 19 -3.17 4.71 -3.29
CA ASP A 19 -3.58 5.72 -4.25
C ASP A 19 -3.51 5.20 -5.70
N TRP A 20 -2.64 4.23 -5.96
CA TRP A 20 -2.49 3.59 -7.26
C TRP A 20 -3.62 2.62 -7.62
N GLN A 21 -4.41 2.11 -6.67
CA GLN A 21 -5.59 1.25 -6.93
C GLN A 21 -6.92 2.00 -6.84
N ASN A 22 -6.90 3.32 -6.70
CA ASN A 22 -8.11 4.10 -6.51
C ASN A 22 -8.93 4.21 -7.81
N TYR A 23 -9.99 3.40 -7.93
CA TYR A 23 -10.87 3.38 -9.10
C TYR A 23 -11.38 4.78 -9.49
N ARG A 24 -11.78 5.63 -8.53
CA ARG A 24 -12.29 6.97 -8.85
C ARG A 24 -11.20 7.85 -9.47
N LYS A 25 -9.97 7.77 -8.97
CA LYS A 25 -8.82 8.49 -9.56
C LYS A 25 -8.50 7.95 -10.95
N LEU A 26 -8.46 6.62 -11.13
CA LEU A 26 -8.19 5.98 -12.41
C LEU A 26 -9.28 6.29 -13.46
N LYS A 27 -10.56 6.22 -13.10
CA LYS A 27 -11.68 6.55 -13.98
C LYS A 27 -11.67 8.02 -14.38
N LYS A 28 -11.39 8.92 -13.43
CA LYS A 28 -11.22 10.35 -13.70
C LYS A 28 -10.03 10.62 -14.63
N ALA A 29 -8.90 9.94 -14.40
CA ALA A 29 -7.73 10.02 -15.27
C ALA A 29 -8.06 9.67 -16.73
N TYR A 30 -8.82 8.59 -16.88
CA TYR A 30 -9.24 8.08 -18.18
C TYR A 30 -10.24 9.02 -18.88
N ASP A 31 -11.23 9.54 -18.14
CA ASP A 31 -12.30 10.37 -18.72
C ASP A 31 -11.85 11.80 -19.04
N GLU A 32 -11.00 12.39 -18.20
CA GLU A 32 -10.59 13.80 -18.34
C GLU A 32 -9.23 13.96 -19.04
N ASP A 33 -8.54 12.87 -19.38
CA ASP A 33 -7.14 12.86 -19.85
C ASP A 33 -6.21 13.67 -18.92
N ALA A 34 -6.60 13.79 -17.64
CA ALA A 34 -6.12 14.85 -16.74
C ALA A 34 -5.41 14.32 -15.48
N SER A 35 -5.01 13.04 -15.43
CA SER A 35 -4.17 12.59 -14.32
C SER A 35 -3.30 11.38 -14.62
N TYR A 36 -2.29 11.19 -13.78
CA TYR A 36 -1.37 10.07 -13.81
C TYR A 36 -2.11 8.73 -13.69
N ILE A 37 -2.07 7.93 -14.74
CA ILE A 37 -2.35 6.49 -14.69
C ILE A 37 -1.02 5.80 -14.39
N HIS A 38 -1.01 4.90 -13.40
CA HIS A 38 0.23 4.19 -13.09
C HIS A 38 0.65 3.31 -14.29
N PRO A 39 1.92 3.35 -14.74
CA PRO A 39 2.38 2.66 -15.97
C PRO A 39 2.07 1.16 -16.02
N TRP A 40 1.93 0.52 -14.86
CA TRP A 40 1.48 -0.87 -14.78
C TRP A 40 0.08 -1.10 -15.38
N TYR A 41 -0.89 -0.21 -15.12
CA TYR A 41 -2.24 -0.34 -15.70
C TYR A 41 -2.21 -0.11 -17.20
N GLU A 42 -1.47 0.90 -17.67
CA GLU A 42 -1.28 1.12 -19.10
C GLU A 42 -0.72 -0.13 -19.79
N PHE A 43 0.36 -0.69 -19.24
CA PHE A 43 0.97 -1.92 -19.75
C PHE A 43 0.00 -3.11 -19.73
N HIS A 44 -0.63 -3.37 -18.59
CA HIS A 44 -1.53 -4.49 -18.40
C HIS A 44 -2.77 -4.39 -19.31
N ASP A 45 -3.41 -3.24 -19.34
CA ASP A 45 -4.67 -3.03 -20.05
C ASP A 45 -4.49 -3.03 -21.57
N LEU A 46 -3.36 -2.51 -22.06
CA LEU A 46 -2.99 -2.62 -23.48
C LEU A 46 -2.75 -4.08 -23.91
N ARG A 47 -2.17 -4.91 -23.02
CA ARG A 47 -1.84 -6.32 -23.32
C ARG A 47 -3.01 -7.27 -23.15
N THR A 48 -3.95 -6.95 -22.26
CA THR A 48 -5.11 -7.79 -21.97
C THR A 48 -6.39 -7.30 -22.66
N GLY A 49 -6.39 -6.08 -23.21
CA GLY A 49 -7.58 -5.44 -23.76
C GLY A 49 -8.61 -5.05 -22.70
N ASN A 50 -8.17 -4.88 -21.45
CA ASN A 50 -9.01 -4.53 -20.31
C ASN A 50 -9.26 -3.02 -20.18
N ASN A 51 -8.61 -2.19 -20.98
CA ASN A 51 -8.84 -0.74 -21.04
C ASN A 51 -10.32 -0.39 -21.26
N LYS A 52 -11.06 -1.24 -21.98
CA LYS A 52 -12.50 -1.10 -22.20
C LYS A 52 -13.36 -1.24 -20.94
N LEU A 53 -12.85 -1.83 -19.86
CA LEU A 53 -13.60 -1.97 -18.61
C LEU A 53 -13.91 -0.60 -17.99
N LEU A 54 -13.03 0.38 -18.21
CA LEU A 54 -13.26 1.76 -17.78
C LEU A 54 -14.38 2.46 -18.57
N LEU A 55 -14.81 1.90 -19.72
CA LEU A 55 -15.96 2.43 -20.46
C LEU A 55 -17.31 2.02 -19.85
N LEU A 56 -17.31 0.99 -19.00
CA LEU A 56 -18.55 0.47 -18.42
C LEU A 56 -19.14 1.48 -17.43
N PRO A 57 -20.46 1.70 -17.45
CA PRO A 57 -21.11 2.59 -16.50
C PRO A 57 -21.02 2.05 -15.07
N ASN A 58 -20.82 2.95 -14.12
CA ASN A 58 -20.82 2.59 -12.70
C ASN A 58 -22.26 2.42 -12.17
N ILE A 59 -22.84 1.23 -12.37
CA ILE A 59 -24.21 0.92 -11.94
C ILE A 59 -24.34 0.58 -10.45
N ARG A 60 -23.23 0.23 -9.77
CA ARG A 60 -23.23 -0.27 -8.38
C ARG A 60 -22.66 0.69 -7.36
N GLY A 61 -21.59 1.41 -7.68
CA GLY A 61 -20.78 2.11 -6.68
C GLY A 61 -21.54 3.17 -5.89
N GLU A 62 -22.40 3.95 -6.52
CA GLU A 62 -23.22 4.96 -5.82
C GLU A 62 -24.29 4.31 -4.94
N LYS A 63 -24.96 3.26 -5.44
CA LYS A 63 -25.96 2.49 -4.70
C LYS A 63 -25.34 1.81 -3.47
N GLU A 64 -24.20 1.15 -3.63
CA GLU A 64 -23.47 0.50 -2.53
C GLU A 64 -23.06 1.52 -1.47
N GLN A 65 -22.56 2.69 -1.87
CA GLN A 65 -22.20 3.75 -0.94
C GLN A 65 -23.42 4.27 -0.17
N PHE A 66 -24.57 4.40 -0.82
CA PHE A 66 -25.83 4.77 -0.18
C PHE A 66 -26.24 3.74 0.88
N TYR A 67 -26.26 2.45 0.56
CA TYR A 67 -26.61 1.39 1.54
C TYR A 67 -25.63 1.33 2.70
N ILE A 68 -24.33 1.50 2.44
CA ILE A 68 -23.31 1.58 3.49
C ILE A 68 -23.60 2.74 4.44
N ASN A 69 -23.96 3.91 3.91
CA ASN A 69 -24.27 5.08 4.73
C ASN A 69 -25.53 4.84 5.58
N LEU A 70 -26.58 4.25 4.98
CA LEU A 70 -27.83 3.93 5.68
C LEU A 70 -27.60 2.95 6.84
N CYS A 71 -26.80 1.90 6.61
CA CYS A 71 -26.45 0.95 7.65
C CYS A 71 -25.68 1.62 8.80
N ARG A 72 -24.67 2.46 8.49
CA ARG A 72 -23.91 3.22 9.50
C ARG A 72 -24.76 4.19 10.31
N GLU A 73 -25.73 4.83 9.68
CA GLU A 73 -26.67 5.71 10.38
C GLU A 73 -27.59 4.92 11.31
N ASN A 74 -28.02 3.74 10.90
CA ASN A 74 -28.81 2.83 11.73
C ASN A 74 -28.00 2.29 12.92
N GLU A 75 -26.73 1.92 12.71
CA GLU A 75 -25.81 1.54 13.78
C GLU A 75 -25.64 2.67 14.81
N LYS A 76 -25.41 3.91 14.36
CA LYS A 76 -25.32 5.08 15.26
C LYS A 76 -26.58 5.35 16.07
N LYS A 77 -27.77 5.06 15.52
CA LYS A 77 -29.05 5.23 16.22
C LYS A 77 -29.31 4.12 17.23
N ASN A 78 -28.86 2.90 16.94
CA ASN A 78 -29.09 1.70 17.75
C ASN A 78 -27.91 1.34 18.64
N GLU A 79 -26.78 2.04 18.55
CA GLU A 79 -25.72 1.96 19.52
C GLU A 79 -26.33 2.25 20.89
N PRO A 80 -26.30 1.30 21.84
CA PRO A 80 -26.73 1.60 23.18
C PRO A 80 -25.89 2.80 23.63
N LEU A 81 -26.51 3.73 24.37
CA LEU A 81 -25.83 4.75 25.19
C LEU A 81 -24.97 4.09 26.29
N ALA A 82 -24.33 2.96 25.98
CA ALA A 82 -23.44 2.17 26.81
C ALA A 82 -22.23 3.05 27.12
N LYS A 83 -22.42 3.83 28.19
CA LYS A 83 -21.39 4.55 28.91
C LYS A 83 -20.42 5.23 27.95
N GLN A 84 -20.83 6.39 27.44
CA GLN A 84 -19.91 7.51 27.54
C GLN A 84 -19.59 7.66 29.03
N THR A 85 -18.73 6.81 29.59
CA THR A 85 -17.82 7.27 30.63
C THR A 85 -17.32 8.57 30.06
N ALA A 86 -17.57 9.69 30.73
CA ALA A 86 -16.96 10.95 30.38
C ALA A 86 -15.45 10.72 30.46
N THR A 87 -14.88 10.15 29.39
CA THR A 87 -13.47 10.17 29.11
C THR A 87 -13.20 11.64 29.09
N VAL A 88 -12.46 12.12 30.09
CA VAL A 88 -11.99 13.49 30.15
C VAL A 88 -11.36 13.72 28.78
N ILE A 89 -12.08 14.44 27.92
CA ILE A 89 -11.59 14.74 26.59
C ILE A 89 -10.41 15.64 26.84
N ASP A 90 -9.22 15.14 26.54
CA ASP A 90 -8.01 15.93 26.67
C ASP A 90 -8.17 17.14 25.76
N SER A 91 -8.41 18.31 26.36
CA SER A 91 -8.63 19.56 25.66
C SER A 91 -7.34 20.18 25.15
N ARG A 92 -6.18 19.56 25.45
CA ARG A 92 -4.89 20.03 24.98
C ARG A 92 -4.78 19.81 23.46
N PRO A 93 -4.09 20.72 22.75
CA PRO A 93 -3.82 20.56 21.33
C PRO A 93 -3.11 19.22 21.05
N ILE A 94 -3.54 18.54 19.99
CA ILE A 94 -2.86 17.33 19.52
C ILE A 94 -1.49 17.73 18.98
N LEU A 95 -0.44 17.16 19.56
CA LEU A 95 0.91 17.28 19.01
C LEU A 95 0.99 16.41 17.74
N SER A 96 0.97 17.06 16.58
CA SER A 96 1.16 16.37 15.30
C SER A 96 2.61 15.91 15.16
N THR A 97 2.82 14.59 15.01
CA THR A 97 4.13 14.02 14.71
C THR A 97 4.64 14.36 13.31
N PHE A 98 3.76 14.87 12.43
CA PHE A 98 4.10 15.31 11.08
C PHE A 98 4.60 16.77 11.04
N ASP A 99 4.27 17.59 12.05
CA ASP A 99 4.81 18.93 12.15
C ASP A 99 6.19 18.91 12.84
N LYS A 100 7.22 18.68 12.02
CA LYS A 100 8.62 18.59 12.47
C LYS A 100 9.09 19.84 13.24
N LYS A 101 8.55 21.02 12.92
CA LYS A 101 8.97 22.27 13.60
C LYS A 101 8.43 22.31 15.02
N THR A 102 7.14 22.07 15.18
CA THR A 102 6.49 22.02 16.49
C THR A 102 7.06 20.88 17.33
N LEU A 103 7.19 19.68 16.76
CA LEU A 103 7.79 18.53 17.46
C LEU A 103 9.24 18.83 17.88
N SER A 104 10.06 19.41 17.00
CA SER A 104 11.44 19.78 17.36
C SER A 104 11.51 20.82 18.47
N TYR A 105 10.58 21.78 18.51
CA TYR A 105 10.52 22.76 19.59
C TYR A 105 10.20 22.07 20.91
N PHE A 106 9.14 21.24 20.95
CA PHE A 106 8.75 20.53 22.16
C PHE A 106 9.86 19.64 22.72
N VAL A 107 10.51 18.85 21.86
CA VAL A 107 11.61 17.97 22.28
C VAL A 107 12.80 18.78 22.83
N LYS A 108 13.15 19.91 22.20
CA LYS A 108 14.28 20.74 22.66
C LYS A 108 13.98 21.48 23.96
N THR A 109 12.72 21.84 24.20
CA THR A 109 12.32 22.69 25.32
C THR A 109 11.94 21.89 26.57
N PHE A 110 11.27 20.74 26.42
CA PHE A 110 10.64 20.05 27.54
C PHE A 110 11.21 18.66 27.85
N GLU A 111 11.91 18.03 26.90
CA GLU A 111 12.41 16.65 27.08
C GLU A 111 13.83 16.63 27.66
N ASP A 112 14.21 15.50 28.25
CA ASP A 112 15.55 15.31 28.80
C ASP A 112 16.65 15.15 27.72
N ARG A 113 17.91 15.16 28.17
CA ARG A 113 19.06 15.08 27.26
C ARG A 113 19.14 13.75 26.49
N ALA A 114 18.64 12.65 27.07
CA ALA A 114 18.65 11.35 26.42
C ALA A 114 17.63 11.32 25.27
N VAL A 115 16.42 11.81 25.51
CA VAL A 115 15.35 11.94 24.51
C VAL A 115 15.76 12.93 23.41
N GLN A 116 16.37 14.06 23.76
CA GLN A 116 16.88 15.02 22.77
C GLN A 116 17.95 14.40 21.85
N ASN A 117 18.87 13.61 22.39
CA ASN A 117 19.89 12.91 21.60
C ASN A 117 19.27 11.84 20.69
N ASN A 118 18.31 11.06 21.21
CA ASN A 118 17.59 10.06 20.43
C ASN A 118 16.79 10.71 19.30
N TYR A 119 16.10 11.83 19.57
CA TYR A 119 15.38 12.59 18.55
C TYR A 119 16.31 13.09 17.44
N LYS A 120 17.47 13.66 17.82
CA LYS A 120 18.48 14.11 16.85
C LYS A 120 18.97 12.94 15.98
N TYR A 121 19.28 11.80 16.58
CA TYR A 121 19.69 10.61 15.87
C TYR A 121 18.61 10.15 14.88
N CYS A 122 17.37 10.00 15.34
CA CYS A 122 16.24 9.62 14.49
C CYS A 122 16.02 10.61 13.33
N THR A 123 16.11 11.92 13.57
CA THR A 123 15.96 12.92 12.49
C THR A 123 17.08 12.83 11.46
N GLN A 124 18.31 12.56 11.90
CA GLN A 124 19.47 12.37 11.01
C GLN A 124 19.36 11.07 10.21
N CYS A 125 18.83 10.00 10.81
CA CYS A 125 18.58 8.74 10.11
C CYS A 125 17.48 8.87 9.04
N ILE A 126 16.46 9.69 9.28
CA ILE A 126 15.41 9.98 8.28
C ILE A 126 15.98 10.82 7.12
N GLU A 127 16.90 11.75 7.40
CA GLU A 127 17.59 12.53 6.35
C GLU A 127 18.62 11.70 5.57
N SER A 128 19.03 10.53 6.07
CA SER A 128 20.00 9.64 5.42
C SER A 128 19.36 8.55 4.54
N GLU A 129 18.06 8.59 4.26
CA GLU A 129 17.38 7.60 3.40
C GLU A 129 18.11 7.39 2.06
N THR A 130 18.59 8.47 1.44
CA THR A 130 19.40 8.41 0.23
C THR A 130 20.70 7.62 0.42
N LEU A 131 21.38 7.78 1.55
CA LEU A 131 22.62 7.05 1.84
C LEU A 131 22.35 5.57 2.11
N ILE A 132 21.25 5.26 2.82
CA ILE A 132 20.82 3.89 3.11
C ILE A 132 20.51 3.15 1.79
N HIS A 133 19.86 3.80 0.83
CA HIS A 133 19.58 3.24 -0.50
C HIS A 133 20.88 2.84 -1.23
N TYR A 134 21.84 3.75 -1.36
CA TYR A 134 23.10 3.44 -2.06
C TYR A 134 23.98 2.44 -1.30
N GLU A 135 23.95 2.44 0.04
CA GLU A 135 24.63 1.42 0.84
C GLU A 135 24.07 0.02 0.53
N GLN A 136 22.75 -0.10 0.42
CA GLN A 136 22.10 -1.36 0.04
C GLN A 136 22.47 -1.78 -1.38
N ILE A 137 22.45 -0.85 -2.34
CA ILE A 137 22.87 -1.13 -3.72
C ILE A 137 24.29 -1.67 -3.77
N ILE A 138 25.23 -0.96 -3.13
CA ILE A 138 26.64 -1.34 -3.13
C ILE A 138 26.81 -2.73 -2.50
N LYS A 139 26.17 -3.00 -1.36
CA LYS A 139 26.20 -4.34 -0.73
C LYS A 139 25.68 -5.42 -1.66
N GLN A 140 24.57 -5.18 -2.35
CA GLN A 140 23.99 -6.15 -3.29
C GLN A 140 24.90 -6.39 -4.50
N LEU A 141 25.49 -5.34 -5.05
CA LEU A 141 26.44 -5.44 -6.17
C LEU A 141 27.73 -6.17 -5.76
N LEU A 142 28.25 -5.92 -4.55
CA LEU A 142 29.43 -6.61 -4.01
C LEU A 142 29.17 -8.10 -3.74
N ASN A 143 27.95 -8.44 -3.32
CA ASN A 143 27.54 -9.83 -3.07
C ASN A 143 27.11 -10.57 -4.35
N ALA A 144 27.08 -9.89 -5.50
CA ALA A 144 26.77 -10.53 -6.77
C ALA A 144 27.84 -11.59 -7.08
N LYS A 145 27.39 -12.82 -7.35
CA LYS A 145 28.27 -13.94 -7.73
C LYS A 145 28.73 -13.87 -9.20
N GLU A 146 28.45 -12.76 -9.87
CA GLU A 146 28.79 -12.50 -11.26
C GLU A 146 29.28 -11.06 -11.42
N VAL A 147 30.01 -10.81 -12.51
CA VAL A 147 30.46 -9.45 -12.83
C VAL A 147 29.25 -8.61 -13.24
N VAL A 148 28.99 -7.54 -12.49
CA VAL A 148 27.98 -6.53 -12.83
C VAL A 148 28.68 -5.32 -13.45
N PRO A 149 28.56 -5.09 -14.78
CA PRO A 149 29.22 -3.95 -15.42
C PRO A 149 28.53 -2.64 -15.01
N ILE A 150 29.32 -1.68 -14.54
CA ILE A 150 28.85 -0.30 -14.27
C ILE A 150 29.21 0.56 -15.47
N LYS A 151 28.21 1.08 -16.17
CA LYS A 151 28.40 1.96 -17.33
C LYS A 151 28.88 3.33 -16.86
N SER A 152 29.72 3.98 -17.68
CA SER A 152 30.11 5.36 -17.43
C SER A 152 28.89 6.27 -17.47
N ASN A 153 28.72 7.07 -16.42
CA ASN A 153 27.71 8.13 -16.33
C ASN A 153 28.36 9.35 -15.67
N TYR A 154 27.80 10.54 -15.94
CA TYR A 154 28.22 11.79 -15.31
C TYR A 154 27.93 11.80 -13.81
N ASP A 155 26.80 11.22 -13.38
CA ASP A 155 26.49 11.01 -11.98
C ASP A 155 26.79 9.56 -11.56
N PHE A 156 27.67 9.39 -10.57
CA PHE A 156 28.03 8.07 -10.04
C PHE A 156 26.83 7.36 -9.41
N LYS A 157 25.89 8.11 -8.83
CA LYS A 157 24.70 7.56 -8.17
C LYS A 157 23.77 6.93 -9.19
N GLU A 158 23.53 7.66 -10.28
CA GLU A 158 22.74 7.17 -11.40
C GLU A 158 23.40 5.95 -12.06
N ALA A 159 24.73 5.93 -12.19
CA ALA A 159 25.45 4.77 -12.69
C ALA A 159 25.22 3.51 -11.82
N LEU A 160 25.25 3.67 -10.49
CA LEU A 160 24.99 2.59 -9.54
C LEU A 160 23.55 2.09 -9.62
N ASP A 161 22.58 3.01 -9.67
CA ASP A 161 21.15 2.66 -9.81
C ASP A 161 20.93 1.86 -11.10
N LEU A 162 21.43 2.35 -12.24
CA LEU A 162 21.28 1.68 -13.53
C LEU A 162 21.91 0.28 -13.51
N ALA A 163 23.14 0.14 -13.02
CA ALA A 163 23.81 -1.16 -12.94
C ALA A 163 23.06 -2.14 -12.04
N TYR A 164 22.56 -1.67 -10.89
CA TYR A 164 21.75 -2.47 -9.98
C TYR A 164 20.41 -2.88 -10.58
N HIS A 165 19.71 -1.96 -11.24
CA HIS A 165 18.45 -2.26 -11.91
C HIS A 165 18.63 -3.27 -13.04
N GLU A 166 19.66 -3.12 -13.88
CA GLU A 166 19.98 -4.08 -14.93
C GLU A 166 20.26 -5.48 -14.36
N TYR A 167 21.09 -5.55 -13.31
CA TYR A 167 21.38 -6.80 -12.60
C TYR A 167 20.12 -7.44 -12.02
N ARG A 168 19.30 -6.66 -11.31
CA ARG A 168 18.03 -7.14 -10.73
C ARG A 168 17.07 -7.64 -11.78
N CYS A 169 16.86 -6.90 -12.85
CA CYS A 169 15.97 -7.29 -13.94
C CYS A 169 16.42 -8.61 -14.55
N LYS A 170 17.72 -8.75 -14.84
CA LYS A 170 18.31 -10.00 -15.32
C LYS A 170 18.03 -11.16 -14.37
N LYS A 171 18.31 -11.00 -13.07
CA LYS A 171 18.10 -12.06 -12.07
C LYS A 171 16.63 -12.43 -11.90
N ILE A 172 15.73 -11.45 -11.95
CA ILE A 172 14.28 -11.70 -11.96
C ILE A 172 13.89 -12.49 -13.21
N MET A 173 14.33 -12.08 -14.40
CA MET A 173 14.04 -12.80 -15.64
C MET A 173 14.54 -14.24 -15.63
N GLU A 174 15.75 -14.49 -15.10
CA GLU A 174 16.33 -15.83 -14.97
C GLU A 174 15.51 -16.74 -14.04
N HIS A 175 14.97 -16.19 -12.94
CA HIS A 175 14.27 -16.97 -11.92
C HIS A 175 12.74 -17.01 -12.10
N LEU A 176 12.16 -16.12 -12.92
CA LEU A 176 10.72 -16.01 -13.11
C LEU A 176 10.08 -17.30 -13.66
N PRO A 177 10.66 -18.01 -14.65
CA PRO A 177 10.09 -19.26 -15.13
C PRO A 177 9.96 -20.31 -14.02
N LEU A 178 11.02 -20.49 -13.22
CA LEU A 178 11.03 -21.43 -12.10
C LEU A 178 10.02 -21.04 -11.01
N ALA A 179 9.92 -19.75 -10.68
CA ALA A 179 8.93 -19.25 -9.73
C ALA A 179 7.48 -19.51 -10.23
N HIS A 180 7.24 -19.32 -11.52
CA HIS A 180 5.95 -19.59 -12.15
C HIS A 180 5.63 -21.10 -12.19
N GLU A 181 6.60 -21.95 -12.50
CA GLU A 181 6.46 -23.41 -12.43
C GLU A 181 6.13 -23.87 -11.01
N GLN A 182 6.84 -23.34 -10.00
CA GLN A 182 6.56 -23.63 -8.60
C GLN A 182 5.16 -23.17 -8.19
N TYR A 183 4.72 -22.00 -8.67
CA TYR A 183 3.36 -21.50 -8.43
C TYR A 183 2.30 -22.43 -9.03
N LEU A 184 2.46 -22.86 -10.29
CA LEU A 184 1.55 -23.80 -10.94
C LEU A 184 1.55 -25.17 -10.24
N PHE A 185 2.72 -25.63 -9.81
CA PHE A 185 2.84 -26.86 -9.02
C PHE A 185 2.08 -26.75 -7.69
N ASN A 186 2.22 -25.63 -6.98
CA ASN A 186 1.51 -25.39 -5.73
C ASN A 186 -0.01 -25.38 -5.93
N ILE A 187 -0.51 -24.76 -7.00
CA ILE A 187 -1.94 -24.83 -7.38
C ILE A 187 -2.35 -26.28 -7.61
N LYS A 188 -1.60 -27.03 -8.43
CA LYS A 188 -1.92 -28.42 -8.77
C LYS A 188 -1.96 -29.33 -7.55
N MET A 189 -1.06 -29.11 -6.60
CA MET A 189 -0.96 -29.89 -5.36
C MET A 189 -1.95 -29.43 -4.28
N GLY A 190 -2.71 -28.36 -4.52
CA GLY A 190 -3.62 -27.80 -3.51
C GLY A 190 -2.89 -27.14 -2.35
N PHE A 191 -1.62 -26.75 -2.52
CA PHE A 191 -0.93 -25.88 -1.58
C PHE A 191 -1.49 -24.47 -1.71
N SER A 192 -2.67 -24.24 -1.12
CA SER A 192 -3.12 -22.88 -0.88
C SER A 192 -2.21 -22.25 0.16
N PHE A 193 -1.70 -21.06 -0.12
CA PHE A 193 -1.11 -20.24 0.93
C PHE A 193 -2.25 -19.77 1.83
N GLU A 194 -2.62 -20.59 2.81
CA GLU A 194 -3.40 -20.10 3.93
C GLU A 194 -2.52 -19.13 4.71
N THR A 195 -2.62 -17.85 4.36
CA THR A 195 -2.11 -16.79 5.21
C THR A 195 -2.88 -16.88 6.53
N LYS A 196 -2.23 -17.43 7.55
CA LYS A 196 -2.68 -17.36 8.95
C LYS A 196 -2.92 -15.88 9.24
N ASP A 197 -4.16 -15.53 9.59
CA ASP A 197 -4.58 -14.19 10.00
C ASP A 197 -4.17 -13.06 9.07
N ASN A 198 -4.72 -13.06 7.85
CA ASN A 198 -4.68 -11.85 7.03
C ASN A 198 -5.71 -10.86 7.60
N PHE A 199 -5.24 -9.77 8.21
CA PHE A 199 -6.07 -8.64 8.69
C PHE A 199 -7.11 -8.16 7.65
N TYR A 200 -6.81 -8.37 6.35
CA TYR A 200 -7.67 -7.98 5.24
C TYR A 200 -8.75 -9.02 4.84
N LYS A 201 -8.76 -10.23 5.42
CA LYS A 201 -9.79 -11.25 5.09
C LYS A 201 -11.20 -10.82 5.49
N ASP A 202 -11.32 -10.00 6.53
CA ASP A 202 -12.63 -9.58 7.06
C ASP A 202 -13.26 -8.38 6.35
N GLY A 203 -12.52 -7.68 5.48
CA GLY A 203 -13.03 -6.50 4.79
C GLY A 203 -14.22 -6.84 3.87
N ARG A 204 -14.06 -7.83 2.98
CA ARG A 204 -15.12 -8.19 2.03
C ARG A 204 -16.40 -8.72 2.71
N PRO A 205 -16.34 -9.68 3.65
CA PRO A 205 -17.52 -10.13 4.38
C PRO A 205 -18.22 -8.97 5.11
N TYR A 206 -17.44 -8.08 5.74
CA TYR A 206 -17.99 -6.89 6.41
C TYR A 206 -18.73 -5.98 5.44
N TYR A 207 -18.09 -5.53 4.34
CA TYR A 207 -18.74 -4.66 3.36
C TYR A 207 -19.98 -5.31 2.74
N MET A 208 -19.91 -6.60 2.43
CA MET A 208 -21.04 -7.34 1.86
C MET A 208 -22.22 -7.36 2.84
N LYS A 209 -21.96 -7.66 4.12
CA LYS A 209 -22.97 -7.61 5.18
C LYS A 209 -23.60 -6.23 5.29
N THR A 210 -22.78 -5.17 5.38
CA THR A 210 -23.26 -3.78 5.51
C THR A 210 -24.14 -3.36 4.31
N ILE A 211 -23.77 -3.75 3.09
CA ILE A 211 -24.57 -3.44 1.89
C ILE A 211 -25.93 -4.16 1.95
N LEU A 212 -25.94 -5.45 2.30
CA LEU A 212 -27.17 -6.24 2.39
C LEU A 212 -28.10 -5.73 3.49
N GLU A 213 -27.56 -5.38 4.65
CA GLU A 213 -28.31 -4.75 5.74
C GLU A 213 -28.85 -3.39 5.34
N GLY A 214 -28.05 -2.56 4.68
CA GLY A 214 -28.50 -1.28 4.12
C GLY A 214 -29.64 -1.45 3.11
N ARG A 215 -29.63 -2.49 2.27
CA ARG A 215 -30.75 -2.80 1.35
C ARG A 215 -32.03 -3.18 2.10
N ILE A 216 -31.91 -4.04 3.10
CA ILE A 216 -33.05 -4.44 3.95
C ILE A 216 -33.63 -3.21 4.67
N LEU A 217 -32.78 -2.32 5.19
CA LEU A 217 -33.19 -1.05 5.80
C LEU A 217 -33.89 -0.12 4.80
N ASN A 218 -33.52 -0.18 3.52
CA ASN A 218 -34.18 0.56 2.44
C ASN A 218 -35.48 -0.10 1.95
N GLY A 219 -35.87 -1.25 2.52
CA GLY A 219 -37.06 -2.01 2.10
C GLY A 219 -36.85 -2.88 0.86
N GLU A 220 -35.60 -3.10 0.43
CA GLU A 220 -35.25 -3.95 -0.70
C GLU A 220 -34.91 -5.39 -0.25
N GLU A 221 -34.83 -6.30 -1.23
CA GLU A 221 -34.35 -7.66 -0.97
C GLU A 221 -32.88 -7.67 -0.55
N GLY A 222 -32.57 -8.48 0.46
CA GLY A 222 -31.22 -8.73 0.97
C GLY A 222 -30.37 -9.61 0.04
N ASN A 223 -30.19 -9.17 -1.20
CA ASN A 223 -29.31 -9.78 -2.19
C ASN A 223 -28.46 -8.71 -2.91
N LEU A 224 -27.52 -9.12 -3.75
CA LEU A 224 -26.63 -8.21 -4.50
C LEU A 224 -27.11 -7.96 -5.95
N ASN A 225 -28.42 -8.00 -6.18
CA ASN A 225 -29.01 -7.71 -7.49
C ASN A 225 -29.31 -6.19 -7.58
N PHE A 226 -28.51 -5.45 -8.36
CA PHE A 226 -28.58 -3.98 -8.47
C PHE A 226 -29.31 -3.50 -9.71
#